data_AF-A0A8T5S0N9-F1
#
_entry.id   AF-A0A8T5S0N9-F1
#
_cell.length_a   1.000
_cell.length_b   1.000
_cell.length_c   1.000
_cell.angle_alpha   90.00
_cell.angle_beta   90.00
_cell.angle_gamma   90.00
#
_symmetry.space_group_name_H-M   'P 1'
#
loop_
_entity.id
_entity.type
_entity.pdbx_description
1 polymer ?
#
loop_
_entity_poly.entity_id
_entity_poly.type
_entity_poly.pdbx_seq_one_letter_code
_entity_poly.pdbx_strand_id
1 'polypeptide(L)' 'DHLPSKLFEAVYKLPNIKILFRTDKGCLQLFGLNSEEQEAVFNQKRRRALVIDGVNARRFSIHTMEYHHKQSED' A
#
# COMPACT_ATOMS: atom_id res chain seq x y z
N ASP A 1 0.41 -2.41 -17.40
CA ASP A 1 0.26 -3.75 -16.76
C ASP A 1 0.39 -3.80 -15.23
N HIS A 2 0.04 -2.74 -14.48
CA HIS A 2 0.23 -2.70 -13.02
C HIS A 2 -1.09 -2.82 -12.23
N LEU A 3 -2.06 -3.57 -12.74
CA LEU A 3 -3.31 -3.83 -12.02
C LEU A 3 -3.06 -4.89 -10.95
N PRO A 4 -3.49 -4.66 -9.69
CA PRO A 4 -3.34 -5.63 -8.60
C PRO A 4 -3.93 -7.00 -8.90
N SER A 5 -4.94 -7.08 -9.77
CA SER A 5 -5.55 -8.33 -10.25
C SER A 5 -4.61 -9.28 -10.98
N LYS A 6 -3.44 -8.80 -11.44
CA LYS A 6 -2.40 -9.62 -12.09
C LYS A 6 -1.28 -10.05 -11.13
N LEU A 7 -1.37 -9.76 -9.82
CA LEU A 7 -0.36 -10.20 -8.85
C LEU A 7 -0.50 -11.70 -8.55
N PHE A 8 0.59 -12.45 -8.74
CA PHE A 8 0.65 -13.86 -8.35
C PHE A 8 0.56 -14.03 -6.83
N GLU A 9 -0.01 -15.15 -6.39
CA GLU A 9 -0.22 -15.48 -4.98
C GLU A 9 1.05 -15.40 -4.13
N ALA A 10 2.17 -15.89 -4.67
CA ALA A 10 3.46 -15.82 -3.99
C ALA A 10 3.89 -14.36 -3.70
N VAL A 11 3.56 -13.41 -4.59
CA VAL A 11 3.95 -12.00 -4.45
C VAL A 11 3.14 -11.30 -3.37
N TYR A 12 1.84 -11.58 -3.28
CA TYR A 12 0.97 -10.91 -2.31
C TYR A 12 0.82 -11.67 -0.99
N LYS A 13 1.04 -12.99 -0.91
CA LYS A 13 0.98 -13.76 0.35
C LYS A 13 2.30 -13.79 1.10
N LEU A 14 3.43 -13.86 0.39
CA LEU A 14 4.76 -14.01 0.99
C LEU A 14 5.72 -12.81 0.77
N PRO A 15 5.28 -11.55 0.69
CA PRO A 15 6.23 -10.45 0.60
C PRO A 15 6.88 -10.17 1.96
N ASN A 16 8.19 -9.90 1.94
CA ASN A 16 8.92 -9.44 3.12
C ASN A 16 8.34 -8.10 3.64
N ILE A 17 7.95 -7.20 2.73
CA ILE A 17 7.34 -5.91 3.06
C ILE A 17 6.22 -5.59 2.05
N LYS A 18 5.05 -5.16 2.52
CA LYS A 18 3.98 -4.56 1.71
C LYS A 18 3.85 -3.08 2.06
N ILE A 19 3.72 -2.22 1.06
CA ILE A 19 3.39 -0.79 1.25
C ILE A 19 2.12 -0.50 0.47
N LEU A 20 1.03 -0.22 1.19
CA LEU A 20 -0.31 -0.06 0.63
C LEU A 20 -0.79 1.37 0.85
N PHE A 21 -0.89 2.11 -0.25
CA PHE A 21 -1.59 3.40 -0.27
C PHE A 21 -3.09 3.18 -0.44
N ARG A 22 -3.87 4.23 -0.21
CA ARG A 22 -5.31 4.24 -0.49
C ARG A 22 -5.59 3.73 -1.91
N THR A 23 -6.35 2.64 -1.98
CA THR A 23 -6.81 2.01 -3.23
C THR A 23 -8.27 1.57 -3.08
N ASP A 24 -8.89 1.12 -4.17
CA ASP A 24 -10.27 0.64 -4.15
C ASP A 24 -10.46 -0.68 -3.36
N LYS A 25 -11.69 -0.90 -2.87
CA LYS A 25 -12.04 -2.09 -2.09
C LYS A 25 -11.84 -3.41 -2.85
N GLY A 26 -12.03 -3.43 -4.17
CA GLY A 26 -11.83 -4.63 -4.98
C GLY A 26 -10.37 -5.07 -4.98
N CYS A 27 -9.44 -4.12 -5.12
CA CYS A 27 -8.01 -4.39 -5.03
C CYS A 27 -7.58 -4.82 -3.62
N LEU A 28 -8.17 -4.27 -2.56
CA LEU A 28 -7.79 -4.58 -1.18
C LEU A 28 -7.98 -6.06 -0.82
N GLN A 29 -8.97 -6.72 -1.40
CA GLN A 29 -9.22 -8.16 -1.22
C GLN A 29 -8.06 -9.03 -1.72
N LEU A 30 -7.30 -8.55 -2.71
CA LEU A 30 -6.18 -9.28 -3.30
C LEU A 30 -4.92 -9.26 -2.44
N PHE A 31 -4.85 -8.39 -1.43
CA PHE A 31 -3.64 -8.26 -0.60
C PHE A 31 -3.65 -9.11 0.67
N GLY A 32 -4.70 -9.92 0.87
CA GLY A 32 -4.84 -10.79 2.04
C GLY A 32 -5.01 -10.02 3.36
N LEU A 33 -5.60 -8.82 3.28
CA LEU A 33 -5.92 -8.00 4.45
C LEU A 33 -7.22 -8.45 5.12
N ASN A 34 -7.30 -8.33 6.44
CA ASN A 34 -8.57 -8.49 7.15
C ASN A 34 -9.49 -7.26 6.93
N SER A 35 -10.77 -7.37 7.30
CA SER A 35 -11.76 -6.30 7.04
C SER A 35 -11.40 -4.95 7.67
N GLU A 36 -10.81 -4.95 8.87
CA GLU A 36 -10.38 -3.73 9.58
C GLU A 36 -9.21 -3.05 8.83
N GLU A 37 -8.24 -3.83 8.39
CA GLU A 37 -7.10 -3.35 7.58
C GLU A 37 -7.56 -2.80 6.23
N GLN A 38 -8.53 -3.47 5.59
CA GLN A 38 -9.12 -2.98 4.34
C GLN A 38 -9.81 -1.63 4.56
N GLU A 39 -10.61 -1.50 5.62
CA GLU A 39 -11.27 -0.24 5.94
C GLU A 39 -10.26 0.87 6.27
N ALA A 40 -9.22 0.55 7.03
CA ALA A 40 -8.16 1.48 7.36
C ALA A 40 -7.46 2.00 6.10
N VAL A 41 -7.06 1.12 5.17
CA VAL A 41 -6.39 1.53 3.91
C VAL A 41 -7.35 2.29 3.00
N PHE A 42 -8.61 1.88 2.90
CA PHE A 42 -9.62 2.57 2.09
C PHE A 42 -9.86 4.02 2.57
N ASN A 43 -9.88 4.24 3.89
CA ASN A 43 -10.12 5.53 4.51
C ASN A 43 -8.85 6.37 4.73
N GLN A 44 -7.67 5.91 4.27
CA GLN A 44 -6.43 6.65 4.44
C GLN A 44 -6.47 8.03 3.77
N LYS A 45 -5.97 9.04 4.49
CA LYS A 45 -5.73 10.38 3.92
C LYS A 45 -4.66 10.29 2.82
N ARG A 46 -4.68 11.24 1.89
CA ARG A 46 -3.64 11.37 0.86
C ARG A 46 -2.25 11.26 1.48
N ARG A 47 -1.32 10.64 0.75
CA ARG A 47 0.10 10.51 1.12
C ARG A 47 0.38 9.61 2.32
N ARG A 48 -0.64 8.95 2.90
CA ARG A 48 -0.46 7.91 3.92
C ARG A 48 -0.46 6.52 3.30
N ALA A 49 0.32 5.62 3.87
CA ALA A 49 0.32 4.20 3.51
C ALA A 49 0.42 3.32 4.75
N LEU A 50 -0.20 2.15 4.67
CA LEU A 50 0.00 1.04 5.60
C LEU A 50 1.23 0.25 5.13
N VAL A 51 2.19 0.06 6.04
CA VAL A 51 3.35 -0.82 5.84
C VAL A 51 3.16 -2.08 6.66
N ILE A 52 3.24 -3.24 6.01
CA ILE A 52 3.18 -4.55 6.66
C ILE A 52 4.54 -5.21 6.48
N ASP A 53 5.22 -5.46 7.59
CA ASP A 53 6.42 -6.29 7.66
C ASP A 53 5.99 -7.74 7.80
N GLY A 54 6.15 -8.52 6.73
CA GLY A 54 5.78 -9.93 6.67
C GLY A 54 6.71 -10.84 7.46
N VAL A 55 7.90 -10.39 7.84
CA VAL A 55 8.88 -11.17 8.61
C VAL A 55 8.52 -11.17 10.09
N ASN A 56 8.12 -10.01 10.63
CA ASN A 56 7.88 -9.81 12.07
C ASN A 56 6.40 -9.54 12.41
N ALA A 57 5.50 -9.62 11.42
CA ALA A 57 4.08 -9.26 11.55
C ALA A 57 3.83 -7.83 12.08
N ARG A 58 4.82 -6.92 11.92
CA ARG A 58 4.72 -5.54 12.38
C ARG A 58 3.98 -4.68 11.37
N ARG A 59 3.27 -3.67 11.87
CA ARG A 59 2.49 -2.74 11.07
C ARG A 59 2.87 -1.32 11.40
N PHE A 60 3.07 -0.52 10.37
CA PHE A 60 3.45 0.88 10.49
C PHE A 60 2.58 1.74 9.58
N SER A 61 2.40 2.99 9.96
CA SER A 61 1.82 4.00 9.08
C SER A 61 2.92 4.97 8.68
N ILE A 62 3.08 5.20 7.38
CA ILE A 62 4.03 6.17 6.86
C ILE A 62 3.29 7.35 6.24
N HIS A 63 3.95 8.51 6.25
CA HIS A 63 3.53 9.69 5.51
C HIS A 63 4.63 10.09 4.54
N THR A 64 4.30 10.19 3.25
CA THR A 64 5.26 10.59 2.21
C THR A 64 5.37 12.11 2.15
N MET A 65 6.58 12.66 1.98
CA MET A 65 6.83 14.11 1.92
C MET A 65 6.42 14.74 0.59
N GLU A 66 5.88 15.96 0.62
CA GLU A 66 5.62 16.74 -0.60
C GLU A 66 6.89 16.91 -1.42
N TYR A 67 6.86 16.44 -2.66
CA TYR A 67 7.93 16.63 -3.61
C TYR A 67 7.60 17.86 -4.45
N HIS A 68 8.27 18.97 -4.15
CA HIS A 68 8.22 20.15 -5.00
C HIS A 68 9.31 20.00 -6.06
N HIS A 69 8.91 19.59 -7.26
CA HIS A 69 9.81 19.62 -8.42
C HIS A 69 10.09 21.09 -8.73
N LYS A 70 11.29 21.59 -8.38
CA LYS A 70 11.76 22.86 -8.95
C LYS A 70 11.96 22.59 -10.44
N GLN A 71 11.08 23.11 -11.29
CA GLN A 71 11.44 23.29 -12.69
C GLN A 71 12.67 24.19 -12.68
N SER A 72 13.83 23.62 -12.98
CA SER A 72 14.96 24.40 -13.45
C SER A 72 14.50 25.08 -14.73
N GLU A 73 14.36 26.41 -14.66
CA GLU A 73 14.22 27.26 -15.84
C GLU A 73 15.53 27.13 -16.63
N ASP A 74 15.45 26.50 -17.81
CA ASP A 74 16.47 26.60 -18.87
C ASP A 74 16.10 27.76 -19.81
#